data_AF-A0A1G0K174-F1
#
_entry.id   AF-A0A1G0K174-F1
#
_cell.length_a   1.000
_cell.length_b   1.000
_cell.length_c   1.000
_cell.angle_alpha   90.00
_cell.angle_beta   90.00
_cell.angle_gamma   90.00
#
_symmetry.space_group_name_H-M   'P 1'
#
loop_
_entity.id
_entity.type
_entity.pdbx_description
1 polymer ?
#
loop_
_entity_poly.entity_id
_entity_poly.type
_entity_poly.pdbx_seq_one_letter_code
_entity_poly.pdbx_strand_id
1 'polypeptide(L)'
;MVTIQEAGARTQHEVRLCPATWPRLQSLHHDPAQIVRAAFCFLLEREPAAAILPRFDLREISRYFPEFEQELPRYLTAAAGN
;
A
#
# COMPACT_ATOMS: atom_id res chain seq x y z
N MET A 1 6.65 -0.04 8.96
CA MET A 1 5.54 -0.45 9.82
C MET A 1 4.47 0.62 9.78
N VAL A 2 3.22 0.24 9.58
CA VAL A 2 2.07 1.15 9.48
C VAL A 2 1.03 0.73 10.50
N THR A 3 0.42 1.71 11.16
CA THR A 3 -0.76 1.49 12.00
C THR A 3 -1.98 1.98 11.23
N ILE A 4 -3.00 1.14 11.10
CA ILE A 4 -4.32 1.50 10.57
C ILE A 4 -5.31 1.46 11.74
N GLN A 5 -6.24 2.42 11.77
CA GLN A 5 -7.34 2.44 12.72
C GLN A 5 -8.65 2.43 11.95
N GLU A 6 -9.39 1.34 12.03
CA GLU A 6 -10.66 1.11 11.32
C GLU A 6 -11.74 0.76 12.33
N ALA A 7 -12.85 1.51 12.35
CA ALA A 7 -14.02 1.25 13.21
C ALA A 7 -13.72 1.01 14.71
N GLY A 8 -12.66 1.63 15.25
CA GLY A 8 -12.22 1.47 16.65
C GLY A 8 -11.26 0.30 16.88
N ALA A 9 -11.00 -0.54 15.88
CA ALA A 9 -9.94 -1.53 15.89
C ALA A 9 -8.63 -0.95 15.35
N ARG A 10 -7.52 -1.23 16.04
CA ARG A 10 -6.18 -0.83 15.62
C ARG A 10 -5.44 -2.05 15.09
N THR A 11 -5.08 -2.03 13.81
CA THR A 11 -4.25 -3.06 13.19
C THR A 11 -2.86 -2.51 12.89
N GLN A 12 -1.85 -3.37 13.03
CA GLN A 12 -0.46 -3.02 12.77
C GLN A 12 0.04 -3.92 11.65
N HIS A 13 0.62 -3.29 10.62
CA HIS A 13 1.07 -3.97 9.42
C HIS A 13 2.54 -3.65 9.12
N GLU A 14 3.36 -4.68 8.97
CA GLU A 14 4.73 -4.57 8.48
C GLU A 14 4.75 -4.80 6.96
N VAL A 15 4.80 -3.70 6.20
CA VAL A 15 5.01 -3.75 4.75
C VAL A 15 6.50 -3.74 4.45
N ARG A 16 6.94 -4.73 3.70
CA ARG A 16 8.29 -4.79 3.15
C ARG A 16 8.28 -4.27 1.72
N LEU A 17 9.24 -3.40 1.43
CA LEU A 17 9.52 -2.90 0.10
C LEU A 17 10.72 -3.69 -0.42
N CYS A 18 10.48 -4.73 -1.20
CA CYS A 18 11.59 -5.45 -1.83
C CYS A 18 12.34 -4.53 -2.82
N PRO A 19 13.69 -4.54 -2.80
CA PRO A 19 14.50 -3.71 -3.68
C PRO A 19 14.32 -4.05 -5.16
N ALA A 20 13.80 -5.23 -5.50
CA ALA A 20 13.44 -5.59 -6.88
C ALA A 20 12.17 -4.87 -7.40
N THR A 21 11.26 -4.48 -6.51
CA THR A 21 10.04 -3.70 -6.83
C THR A 21 10.32 -2.21 -6.85
N TRP A 22 11.32 -1.80 -6.07
CA TRP A 22 11.72 -0.42 -5.87
C TRP A 22 12.09 0.36 -7.14
N PRO A 23 12.85 -0.16 -8.13
CA PRO A 23 13.23 0.62 -9.31
C PRO A 23 12.03 1.04 -10.17
N ARG A 24 10.98 0.21 -10.27
CA ARG A 24 9.74 0.59 -10.97
C ARG A 24 8.97 1.69 -10.23
N LEU A 25 9.01 1.66 -8.90
CA LEU A 25 8.32 2.65 -8.06
C LEU A 25 9.13 3.94 -7.88
N GLN A 26 10.47 3.89 -7.91
CA GLN A 26 11.35 5.05 -7.88
C GLN A 26 11.17 5.94 -9.12
N SER A 27 10.84 5.36 -10.27
CA SER A 27 10.48 6.14 -11.46
C SER A 27 9.28 7.07 -11.22
N LEU A 28 8.49 6.84 -10.16
CA LEU A 28 7.36 7.69 -9.78
C LEU A 28 7.76 8.88 -8.88
N HIS A 29 9.04 9.06 -8.50
CA HIS A 29 9.52 10.15 -7.63
C HIS A 29 8.72 10.34 -6.31
N HIS A 30 8.08 9.29 -5.80
CA HIS A 30 7.30 9.36 -4.57
C HIS A 30 8.06 8.81 -3.38
N ASP A 31 7.79 9.39 -2.22
CA ASP A 31 8.36 8.93 -0.96
C ASP A 31 7.85 7.51 -0.63
N PRO A 32 8.70 6.61 -0.09
CA PRO A 32 8.27 5.27 0.32
C PRO A 32 7.05 5.28 1.24
N ALA A 33 6.90 6.28 2.11
CA ALA A 33 5.73 6.40 2.97
C ALA A 33 4.45 6.71 2.17
N GLN A 34 4.53 7.51 1.10
CA GLN A 34 3.41 7.80 0.22
C GLN A 34 2.95 6.55 -0.54
N ILE A 35 3.90 5.77 -1.06
CA ILE A 35 3.60 4.50 -1.75
C ILE A 35 2.88 3.53 -0.81
N VAL A 36 3.39 3.39 0.42
CA VAL A 36 2.76 2.50 1.40
C VAL A 36 1.37 2.99 1.78
N ARG A 37 1.17 4.30 2.01
CA ARG A 37 -0.17 4.86 2.28
C ARG A 37 -1.14 4.62 1.12
N ALA A 38 -0.70 4.88 -0.11
CA ALA A 38 -1.49 4.64 -1.32
C ALA A 38 -1.89 3.16 -1.45
N ALA A 39 -0.96 2.25 -1.14
CA ALA A 39 -1.24 0.81 -1.13
C ALA A 39 -2.28 0.41 -0.08
N PHE A 40 -2.24 1.00 1.12
CA PHE A 40 -3.29 0.76 2.11
C PHE A 40 -4.63 1.35 1.71
N CYS A 41 -4.69 2.53 1.09
CA CYS A 41 -5.95 3.06 0.56
C CYS A 41 -6.57 2.10 -0.48
N PHE A 42 -5.75 1.56 -1.39
CA PHE A 42 -6.20 0.55 -2.35
C PHE A 42 -6.75 -0.72 -1.68
N LEU A 43 -6.03 -1.25 -0.68
CA LEU A 43 -6.45 -2.47 0.02
C LEU A 43 -7.73 -2.24 0.82
N LEU A 44 -7.84 -1.12 1.53
CA LEU A 44 -8.99 -0.81 2.39
C LEU A 44 -10.28 -0.54 1.61
N GLU A 45 -10.20 -0.18 0.33
CA GLU A 45 -11.39 -0.10 -0.53
C GLU A 45 -11.93 -1.49 -0.91
N ARG A 46 -11.13 -2.55 -0.77
CA ARG A 46 -11.46 -3.92 -1.22
C ARG A 46 -11.66 -4.90 -0.08
N GLU A 47 -10.85 -4.77 0.96
CA GLU A 47 -10.82 -5.67 2.11
C GLU A 47 -10.73 -4.87 3.41
N PRO A 48 -11.40 -5.29 4.49
CA PRO A 48 -11.29 -4.63 5.78
C PRO A 48 -9.87 -4.77 6.33
N ALA A 49 -9.42 -3.79 7.14
CA ALA A 49 -8.07 -3.79 7.72
C ALA A 49 -7.73 -5.09 8.48
N ALA A 50 -8.73 -5.74 9.07
CA ALA A 50 -8.58 -7.00 9.80
C ALA A 50 -8.29 -8.22 8.90
N ALA A 51 -8.63 -8.17 7.61
CA ALA A 51 -8.34 -9.22 6.64
C ALA A 51 -6.96 -9.05 5.98
N ILE A 52 -6.40 -7.83 6.02
CA ILE A 52 -5.07 -7.55 5.48
C ILE A 52 -4.01 -8.25 6.34
N LEU A 53 -3.10 -8.97 5.68
CA LEU A 53 -2.01 -9.65 6.36
C LEU A 53 -1.21 -8.68 7.27
N PRO A 54 -0.85 -9.08 8.50
CA PRO A 54 -0.09 -8.23 9.42
C PRO A 54 1.34 -8.01 8.93
N ARG A 55 1.84 -8.85 8.02
CA ARG A 55 3.15 -8.68 7.40
C ARG A 55 3.14 -9.27 6.00
N PHE A 56 3.54 -8.46 5.03
CA PHE A 56 3.62 -8.89 3.63
C PHE A 56 4.61 -8.01 2.85
N ASP A 57 5.02 -8.49 1.68
CA ASP A 57 5.79 -7.69 0.73
C ASP A 57 4.86 -6.97 -0.22
N LEU A 58 5.17 -5.73 -0.62
CA LEU A 58 4.33 -4.98 -1.53
C LEU A 58 4.04 -5.74 -2.85
N ARG A 59 4.94 -6.63 -3.31
CA ARG A 59 4.71 -7.47 -4.49
C ARG A 59 3.60 -8.48 -4.32
N GLU A 60 3.34 -8.92 -3.09
CA GLU A 60 2.26 -9.87 -2.83
C GLU A 60 0.91 -9.22 -3.17
N ILE A 61 0.76 -7.90 -2.99
CA ILE A 61 -0.45 -7.18 -3.43
C ILE A 61 -0.67 -7.40 -4.93
N SER A 62 0.34 -7.20 -5.78
CA SER A 62 0.21 -7.41 -7.24
C SER A 62 -0.13 -8.87 -7.62
N ARG A 63 0.19 -9.84 -6.76
CA ARG A 63 -0.16 -11.25 -7.00
C ARG A 63 -1.63 -11.54 -6.76
N TYR A 64 -2.23 -10.91 -5.75
CA TYR A 64 -3.66 -11.03 -5.44
C TYR A 64 -4.50 -10.06 -6.28
N PHE A 65 -3.95 -8.88 -6.55
CA PHE A 65 -4.58 -7.78 -7.26
C PHE A 65 -3.69 -7.31 -8.41
N PRO A 66 -3.78 -7.93 -9.60
CA PRO A 66 -2.94 -7.57 -10.74
C PRO A 66 -3.18 -6.14 -11.26
N GLU A 67 -4.33 -5.54 -10.94
CA GLU A 67 -4.65 -4.14 -11.25
C GLU A 67 -3.94 -3.13 -10.32
N PHE A 68 -3.33 -3.59 -9.22
CA PHE A 68 -2.71 -2.73 -8.21
C PHE A 68 -1.70 -1.74 -8.81
N GLU A 69 -0.78 -2.20 -9.65
CA GLU A 69 0.25 -1.33 -10.26
C GLU A 69 -0.37 -0.25 -11.17
N GLN A 70 -1.51 -0.53 -11.80
CA GLN A 70 -2.20 0.39 -12.70
C GLN A 70 -3.03 1.42 -11.93
N GLU A 71 -3.64 1.02 -10.81
CA GLU A 71 -4.43 1.92 -9.98
C GLU A 71 -3.58 2.74 -9.00
N LEU A 72 -2.41 2.23 -8.58
CA LEU A 72 -1.54 2.89 -7.59
C LEU A 72 -1.27 4.37 -7.88
N PRO A 73 -0.99 4.82 -9.12
CA PRO A 73 -0.85 6.25 -9.44
C PRO A 73 -2.05 7.12 -9.03
N ARG A 74 -3.29 6.61 -9.14
CA ARG A 74 -4.51 7.31 -8.73
C ARG A 74 -4.48 7.63 -7.24
N TYR A 75 -4.05 6.66 -6.44
CA TYR A 75 -3.92 6.81 -4.98
C TYR A 75 -2.73 7.66 -4.58
N LEU A 76 -1.63 7.61 -5.35
CA LEU A 76 -0.46 8.46 -5.12
C LEU A 76 -0.79 9.94 -5.33
N THR A 77 -1.56 10.29 -6.37
CA THR A 77 -2.03 11.67 -6.55
C THR A 77 -2.98 12.11 -5.44
N ALA A 78 -3.90 11.24 -5.01
CA ALA A 78 -4.79 11.52 -3.88
C ALA A 78 -4.05 11.67 -2.55
N ALA A 79 -2.98 10.91 -2.33
CA ALA A 79 -2.17 10.94 -1.12
C ALA A 79 -1.14 12.09 -1.09
N ALA A 80 -0.78 12.65 -2.24
CA ALA A 80 0.17 13.76 -2.40
C ALA A 80 -0.47 15.15 -2.22
N GLY A 81 -1.80 15.25 -2.21
CA GLY A 81 -2.52 16.49 -1.92
C GLY A 81 -2.76 16.69 -0.43
N ASN A 82 -1.70 17.02 0.34
CA ASN A 82 -1.81 17.64 1.67
C ASN A 82 -0.51 18.32 2.09
#